data_AF-A0A350NY72-F1
#
_entry.id   AF-A0A350NY72-F1
#
_cell.length_a   1.000
_cell.length_b   1.000
_cell.length_c   1.000
_cell.angle_alpha   90.00
_cell.angle_beta   90.00
_cell.angle_gamma   90.00
#
_symmetry.space_group_name_H-M   'P 1'
#
loop_
_entity.id
_entity.type
_entity.pdbx_description
1 polymer ?
#
loop_
_entity_poly.entity_id
_entity_poly.type
_entity_poly.pdbx_seq_one_letter_code
_entity_poly.pdbx_strand_id
1 'polypeptide(L)'
;KNALKYASKFVKKDKEKEYLSEYTDYFNDLRRATMNQAEVYVDDEKFTKAKSYYKYLWTLDEEDPGAWMMYGSVLWKSKAKRDAEESWATAANLLSEFEGRGLEEVQVDLLKFAAIYTAEMLAAEGNRTDARRWIESIDAVLGTDREVKAVMRSIGG
;
A
#
# COMPACT_ATOMS: atom_id res chain seq x y z
N LYS A 1 -1.52 5.63 -18.08
CA LYS A 1 -0.99 6.77 -17.27
C LYS A 1 -1.89 8.01 -17.28
N ASN A 2 -2.48 8.41 -18.43
CA ASN A 2 -3.40 9.57 -18.46
C ASN A 2 -4.66 9.36 -17.61
N ALA A 3 -5.29 8.18 -17.67
CA ALA A 3 -6.45 7.83 -16.85
C ALA A 3 -6.19 8.06 -15.34
N LEU A 4 -5.07 7.57 -14.81
CA LEU A 4 -4.66 7.78 -13.42
C LEU A 4 -4.53 9.25 -13.04
N LYS A 5 -3.86 10.03 -13.89
CA LYS A 5 -3.69 11.47 -13.67
C LYS A 5 -5.04 12.20 -13.61
N TYR A 6 -6.01 11.82 -14.44
CA TYR A 6 -7.33 12.44 -14.44
C TYR A 6 -8.20 11.94 -13.28
N ALA A 7 -8.14 10.65 -12.95
CA ALA A 7 -8.83 10.08 -11.80
C ALA A 7 -8.36 10.73 -10.47
N SER A 8 -7.04 10.85 -10.26
CA SER A 8 -6.51 11.56 -9.08
C SER A 8 -6.86 13.05 -9.06
N LYS A 9 -7.08 13.69 -10.22
CA LYS A 9 -7.58 15.08 -10.29
C LYS A 9 -9.07 15.18 -9.99
N PHE A 10 -9.84 14.17 -10.39
CA PHE A 10 -11.27 14.09 -10.11
C PHE A 10 -11.51 13.96 -8.61
N VAL A 11 -10.85 13.01 -7.94
CA VAL A 11 -10.96 12.82 -6.47
C VAL A 11 -10.63 14.12 -5.72
N LYS A 12 -9.60 14.86 -6.14
CA LYS A 12 -9.26 16.15 -5.53
C LYS A 12 -10.32 17.25 -5.71
N LYS A 13 -11.18 17.11 -6.71
CA LYS A 13 -12.27 18.05 -6.98
C LYS A 13 -13.57 17.62 -6.30
N ASP A 14 -13.82 16.32 -6.19
CA ASP A 14 -14.96 15.72 -5.48
C ASP A 14 -14.66 15.59 -3.98
N LYS A 15 -14.57 16.72 -3.29
CA LYS A 15 -14.16 16.76 -1.87
C LYS A 15 -15.14 16.07 -0.93
N GLU A 16 -16.42 16.04 -1.32
CA GLU A 16 -17.50 15.43 -0.54
C GLU A 16 -17.69 13.93 -0.88
N LYS A 17 -16.85 13.39 -1.79
CA LYS A 17 -16.92 12.01 -2.29
C LYS A 17 -18.31 11.64 -2.82
N GLU A 18 -19.09 12.62 -3.32
CA GLU A 18 -20.49 12.44 -3.73
C GLU A 18 -20.62 11.44 -4.87
N TYR A 19 -19.65 11.44 -5.79
CA TYR A 19 -19.71 10.66 -7.03
C TYR A 19 -18.77 9.46 -7.00
N LEU A 20 -17.86 9.37 -6.03
CA LEU A 20 -16.87 8.29 -5.96
C LEU A 20 -17.55 6.91 -5.88
N SER A 21 -18.63 6.82 -5.11
CA SER A 21 -19.42 5.59 -4.92
C SER A 21 -20.15 5.12 -6.19
N GLU A 22 -20.47 6.03 -7.11
CA GLU A 22 -21.16 5.69 -8.37
C GLU A 22 -20.21 5.01 -9.38
N TYR A 23 -18.91 5.17 -9.20
CA TYR A 23 -17.88 4.68 -10.11
C TYR A 23 -16.90 3.71 -9.44
N THR A 24 -17.29 3.09 -8.31
CA THR A 24 -16.45 2.18 -7.54
C THR A 24 -15.80 1.10 -8.41
N ASP A 25 -16.56 0.45 -9.31
CA ASP A 25 -16.03 -0.58 -10.21
C ASP A 25 -14.92 -0.04 -11.12
N TYR A 26 -15.12 1.14 -11.71
CA TYR A 26 -14.12 1.78 -12.55
C TYR A 26 -12.85 2.14 -11.77
N PHE A 27 -13.00 2.64 -10.54
CA PHE A 27 -11.87 2.92 -9.67
C PHE A 27 -11.15 1.64 -9.25
N ASN A 28 -11.87 0.56 -8.97
CA ASN A 28 -11.30 -0.73 -8.62
C ASN A 28 -10.50 -1.34 -9.78
N ASP A 29 -11.03 -1.30 -11.00
CA ASP A 29 -10.30 -1.72 -12.21
C ASP A 29 -9.03 -0.88 -12.41
N LEU A 30 -9.14 0.43 -12.20
CA LEU A 30 -8.02 1.34 -12.30
C LEU A 30 -6.95 1.06 -11.21
N ARG A 31 -7.36 0.71 -9.99
CA ARG A 31 -6.47 0.26 -8.91
C ARG A 31 -5.75 -1.02 -9.29
N ARG A 32 -6.46 -2.07 -9.73
CA ARG A 32 -5.85 -3.35 -10.15
C ARG A 32 -4.81 -3.16 -11.25
N ALA A 33 -5.17 -2.42 -12.31
CA ALA A 33 -4.22 -2.12 -13.40
C ALA A 33 -2.99 -1.33 -12.92
N THR A 34 -3.19 -0.45 -11.93
CA THR A 34 -2.10 0.35 -11.34
C THR A 34 -1.18 -0.48 -10.47
N MET A 35 -1.74 -1.35 -9.64
CA MET A 35 -1.01 -2.27 -8.77
C MET A 35 -0.13 -3.19 -9.59
N ASN A 36 -0.72 -3.91 -10.56
CA ASN A 36 0.03 -4.83 -11.43
C ASN A 36 1.23 -4.13 -12.11
N GLN A 37 1.02 -2.90 -12.59
CA GLN A 37 2.09 -2.15 -13.23
C GLN A 37 3.14 -1.63 -12.22
N ALA A 38 2.72 -1.28 -11.00
CA ALA A 38 3.61 -0.81 -9.95
C ALA A 38 4.48 -1.94 -9.41
N GLU A 39 3.91 -3.13 -9.23
CA GLU A 39 4.60 -4.36 -8.82
C GLU A 39 5.70 -4.73 -9.80
N VAL A 40 5.41 -4.76 -11.10
CA VAL A 40 6.44 -4.96 -12.14
C VAL A 40 7.59 -3.96 -12.02
N TYR A 41 7.31 -2.70 -11.67
CA TYR A 41 8.38 -1.72 -11.45
C TYR A 41 9.14 -1.91 -10.14
N VAL A 42 8.52 -2.50 -9.12
CA VAL A 42 9.20 -2.88 -7.87
C VAL A 42 10.13 -4.05 -8.13
N ASP A 43 9.66 -5.08 -8.83
CA ASP A 43 10.45 -6.26 -9.21
C ASP A 43 11.65 -5.90 -10.10
N ASP A 44 11.44 -4.98 -11.04
CA ASP A 44 12.51 -4.42 -11.89
C ASP A 44 13.45 -3.45 -11.13
N GLU A 45 13.26 -3.25 -9.83
CA GLU A 45 13.95 -2.25 -8.99
C GLU A 45 13.87 -0.80 -9.50
N LYS A 46 12.86 -0.50 -10.32
CA LYS A 46 12.56 0.83 -10.88
C LYS A 46 11.74 1.66 -9.89
N PHE A 47 12.25 1.85 -8.68
CA PHE A 47 11.53 2.48 -7.55
C PHE A 47 11.05 3.90 -7.84
N THR A 48 11.78 4.68 -8.64
CA THR A 48 11.31 6.03 -9.04
C THR A 48 10.03 5.98 -9.87
N LYS A 49 9.86 4.95 -10.72
CA LYS A 49 8.63 4.75 -11.49
C LYS A 49 7.53 4.24 -10.58
N ALA A 50 7.80 3.17 -9.81
CA ALA A 50 6.85 2.59 -8.85
C ALA A 50 6.27 3.65 -7.89
N LYS A 51 7.13 4.53 -7.35
CA LYS A 51 6.74 5.68 -6.51
C LYS A 51 5.60 6.49 -7.10
N SER A 52 5.63 6.76 -8.40
CA SER A 52 4.57 7.56 -9.02
C SER A 52 3.22 6.85 -9.05
N TYR A 53 3.21 5.52 -9.14
CA TYR A 53 1.98 4.72 -9.14
C TYR A 53 1.39 4.58 -7.75
N TYR A 54 2.20 4.25 -6.73
CA TYR A 54 1.72 4.22 -5.35
C TYR A 54 1.26 5.60 -4.87
N LYS A 55 1.90 6.67 -5.36
CA LYS A 55 1.42 8.03 -5.14
C LYS A 55 0.01 8.24 -5.71
N TYR A 56 -0.27 7.73 -6.91
CA TYR A 56 -1.61 7.82 -7.47
C TYR A 56 -2.63 7.04 -6.64
N LEU A 57 -2.27 5.84 -6.14
CA LEU A 57 -3.17 5.01 -5.33
C LEU A 57 -3.60 5.72 -4.05
N TRP A 58 -2.67 6.25 -3.24
CA TRP A 58 -3.07 6.98 -2.03
C TRP A 58 -3.74 8.31 -2.35
N THR A 59 -3.43 8.94 -3.50
CA THR A 59 -4.15 10.16 -3.91
C THR A 59 -5.59 9.86 -4.34
N LEU A 60 -5.86 8.66 -4.85
CA LEU A 60 -7.22 8.23 -5.19
C LEU A 60 -8.03 7.90 -3.94
N ASP A 61 -7.38 7.40 -2.90
CA ASP A 61 -7.98 7.20 -1.59
C ASP A 61 -6.92 7.34 -0.51
N GLU A 62 -7.03 8.43 0.24
CA GLU A 62 -6.09 8.78 1.30
C GLU A 62 -6.26 7.86 2.52
N GLU A 63 -7.36 7.10 2.58
CA GLU A 63 -7.66 6.11 3.64
C GLU A 63 -7.16 4.70 3.29
N ASP A 64 -6.43 4.53 2.17
CA ASP A 64 -5.85 3.23 1.76
C ASP A 64 -4.48 2.99 2.43
N PRO A 65 -4.40 2.18 3.51
CA PRO A 65 -3.13 1.93 4.22
C PRO A 65 -2.12 1.17 3.37
N GLY A 66 -2.58 0.30 2.45
CA GLY A 66 -1.69 -0.47 1.57
C GLY A 66 -0.95 0.44 0.59
N ALA A 67 -1.65 1.43 0.04
CA ALA A 67 -1.06 2.43 -0.85
C ALA A 67 -0.01 3.30 -0.14
N TRP A 68 -0.30 3.77 1.08
CA TRP A 68 0.66 4.52 1.91
C TRP A 68 1.88 3.67 2.29
N MET A 69 1.65 2.42 2.67
CA MET A 69 2.72 1.51 3.08
C MET A 69 3.69 1.22 1.93
N MET A 70 3.19 0.87 0.73
CA MET A 70 4.05 0.68 -0.44
C MET A 70 4.71 1.97 -0.91
N TYR A 71 4.02 3.11 -0.81
CA TYR A 71 4.62 4.40 -1.12
C TYR A 71 5.82 4.71 -0.21
N GLY A 72 5.69 4.42 1.10
CA GLY A 72 6.79 4.48 2.05
C GLY A 72 7.94 3.53 1.67
N SER A 73 7.63 2.29 1.32
CA SER A 73 8.66 1.28 1.00
C SER A 73 9.45 1.60 -0.26
N VAL A 74 8.81 2.13 -1.32
CA VAL A 74 9.56 2.60 -2.50
C VAL A 74 10.34 3.89 -2.25
N LEU A 75 9.88 4.76 -1.35
CA LEU A 75 10.66 5.92 -0.88
C LEU A 75 11.90 5.47 -0.10
N TRP A 76 11.74 4.47 0.76
CA TRP A 76 12.82 3.87 1.54
C TRP A 76 13.91 3.31 0.62
N LYS A 77 13.53 2.47 -0.36
CA LYS A 77 14.45 1.95 -1.38
C LYS A 77 15.08 3.05 -2.23
N SER A 78 14.39 4.17 -2.43
CA SER A 78 14.91 5.37 -3.09
C SER A 78 15.77 6.26 -2.19
N LYS A 79 16.10 5.83 -0.97
CA LYS A 79 16.89 6.55 0.05
C LYS A 79 16.23 7.82 0.62
N ALA A 80 14.93 8.01 0.40
CA ALA A 80 14.14 9.09 0.98
C ALA A 80 13.53 8.67 2.33
N LYS A 81 14.39 8.33 3.30
CA LYS A 81 13.99 7.66 4.55
C LYS A 81 12.98 8.43 5.39
N ARG A 82 13.19 9.73 5.59
CA ARG A 82 12.27 10.57 6.36
C ARG A 82 10.86 10.56 5.77
N ASP A 83 10.75 10.76 4.44
CA ASP A 83 9.46 10.77 3.76
C ASP A 83 8.81 9.36 3.76
N ALA A 84 9.64 8.30 3.78
CA ALA A 84 9.17 6.92 3.92
C ALA A 84 8.55 6.68 5.31
N GLU A 85 9.24 7.10 6.36
CA GLU A 85 8.78 7.02 7.75
C GLU A 85 7.47 7.81 7.97
N GLU A 86 7.36 9.00 7.38
CA GLU A 86 6.11 9.78 7.40
C GLU A 86 4.95 9.01 6.72
N SER A 87 5.20 8.40 5.56
CA SER A 87 4.19 7.61 4.83
C SER A 87 3.77 6.36 5.61
N TRP A 88 4.74 5.69 6.23
CA TRP A 88 4.52 4.54 7.10
C TRP A 88 3.74 4.93 8.37
N ALA A 89 4.03 6.08 8.98
CA ALA A 89 3.25 6.57 10.12
C ALA A 89 1.78 6.78 9.74
N THR A 90 1.49 7.32 8.55
CA THR A 90 0.13 7.43 8.03
C THR A 90 -0.54 6.06 7.89
N ALA A 91 0.13 5.08 7.26
CA ALA A 91 -0.40 3.73 7.11
C ALA A 91 -0.71 3.07 8.47
N ALA A 92 0.20 3.21 9.45
CA ALA A 92 0.01 2.67 10.80
C ALA A 92 -1.17 3.32 11.52
N ASN A 93 -1.36 4.63 11.38
CA ASN A 93 -2.51 5.33 11.96
C ASN A 93 -3.83 4.85 11.37
N LEU A 94 -3.91 4.73 10.04
CA LEU A 94 -5.10 4.21 9.35
C LEU A 94 -5.45 2.79 9.79
N LEU A 95 -4.45 1.90 9.90
CA LEU A 95 -4.66 0.53 10.39
C LEU A 95 -5.10 0.52 11.85
N SER A 96 -4.56 1.40 12.70
CA SER A 96 -4.97 1.48 14.11
C SER A 96 -6.37 2.04 14.29
N GLU A 97 -6.82 2.95 13.43
CA GLU A 97 -8.13 3.61 13.54
C GLU A 97 -9.24 2.76 12.93
N PHE A 98 -9.00 2.21 11.74
CA PHE A 98 -10.03 1.52 10.96
C PHE A 98 -9.90 0.00 11.00
N GLU A 99 -8.74 -0.54 11.35
CA GLU A 99 -8.47 -2.00 11.36
C GLU A 99 -8.83 -2.66 10.02
N GLY A 100 -8.69 -1.92 8.92
CA GLY A 100 -9.05 -2.35 7.57
C GLY A 100 -10.55 -2.39 7.26
N ARG A 101 -11.42 -1.92 8.16
CA ARG A 101 -12.86 -1.75 7.86
C ARG A 101 -13.04 -0.77 6.70
N GLY A 102 -13.89 -1.15 5.75
CA GLY A 102 -14.23 -0.31 4.60
C GLY A 102 -13.29 -0.44 3.40
N LEU A 103 -12.24 -1.28 3.49
CA LEU A 103 -11.39 -1.56 2.33
C LEU A 103 -12.12 -2.43 1.30
N GLU A 104 -12.03 -2.02 0.04
CA GLU A 104 -12.40 -2.84 -1.10
C GLU A 104 -11.41 -4.02 -1.26
N GLU A 105 -11.85 -5.10 -1.92
CA GLU A 105 -11.02 -6.30 -2.14
C GLU A 105 -9.65 -5.97 -2.74
N VAL A 106 -9.61 -5.10 -3.76
CA VAL A 106 -8.36 -4.66 -4.39
C VAL A 106 -7.43 -3.91 -3.42
N GLN A 107 -7.98 -3.22 -2.44
CA GLN A 107 -7.19 -2.51 -1.42
C GLN A 107 -6.67 -3.48 -0.35
N VAL A 108 -7.43 -4.54 -0.03
CA VAL A 108 -6.95 -5.64 0.80
C VAL A 108 -5.81 -6.39 0.10
N ASP A 109 -5.91 -6.65 -1.20
CA ASP A 109 -4.83 -7.23 -2.00
C ASP A 109 -3.57 -6.35 -1.96
N LEU A 110 -3.73 -5.04 -2.11
CA LEU A 110 -2.63 -4.08 -2.02
C LEU A 110 -2.02 -4.08 -0.62
N LEU A 111 -2.84 -4.07 0.43
CA LEU A 111 -2.38 -4.09 1.82
C LEU A 111 -1.56 -5.36 2.11
N LYS A 112 -2.03 -6.51 1.62
CA LYS A 112 -1.30 -7.79 1.74
C LYS A 112 0.08 -7.69 1.08
N PHE A 113 0.11 -7.31 -0.19
CA PHE A 113 1.36 -7.14 -0.95
C PHE A 113 2.29 -6.14 -0.27
N ALA A 114 1.74 -5.00 0.19
CA ALA A 114 2.50 -3.96 0.87
C ALA A 114 3.17 -4.45 2.14
N ALA A 115 2.41 -5.15 3.01
CA ALA A 115 2.91 -5.65 4.27
C ALA A 115 4.00 -6.70 4.08
N ILE A 116 3.79 -7.65 3.16
CA ILE A 116 4.78 -8.68 2.83
C ILE A 116 6.06 -8.05 2.30
N TYR A 117 5.96 -7.23 1.26
CA TYR A 117 7.13 -6.59 0.65
C TYR A 117 7.90 -5.74 1.67
N THR A 118 7.20 -4.93 2.47
CA THR A 118 7.82 -4.06 3.47
C THR A 118 8.53 -4.88 4.54
N ALA A 119 7.90 -5.97 5.01
CA ALA A 119 8.47 -6.84 6.02
C ALA A 119 9.71 -7.58 5.49
N GLU A 120 9.64 -8.18 4.31
CA GLU A 120 10.77 -8.88 3.69
C GLU A 120 11.94 -7.93 3.42
N MET A 121 11.65 -6.72 2.92
CA MET A 121 12.64 -5.68 2.72
C MET A 121 13.37 -5.33 4.03
N LEU A 122 12.61 -5.05 5.10
CA LEU A 122 13.20 -4.69 6.40
C LEU A 122 13.96 -5.86 7.02
N ALA A 123 13.46 -7.08 6.90
CA ALA A 123 14.13 -8.28 7.38
C ALA A 123 15.46 -8.52 6.65
N ALA A 124 15.50 -8.32 5.32
CA ALA A 124 16.71 -8.39 4.52
C ALA A 124 17.74 -7.31 4.90
N GLU A 125 17.28 -6.17 5.39
CA GLU A 125 18.13 -5.10 5.95
C GLU A 125 18.52 -5.32 7.43
N GLY A 126 18.10 -6.45 8.02
CA GLY A 126 18.39 -6.80 9.41
C GLY A 126 17.42 -6.23 10.45
N ASN A 127 16.43 -5.43 10.03
CA ASN A 127 15.39 -4.88 10.90
C ASN A 127 14.20 -5.83 11.03
N ARG A 128 14.45 -6.98 11.66
CA ARG A 128 13.42 -8.03 11.86
C ARG A 128 12.29 -7.60 12.79
N THR A 129 12.58 -6.69 13.73
CA THR A 129 11.57 -6.17 14.68
C THR A 129 10.49 -5.39 13.94
N ASP A 130 10.87 -4.42 13.12
CA ASP A 130 9.89 -3.64 12.35
C ASP A 130 9.26 -4.45 11.22
N ALA A 131 10.01 -5.40 10.63
CA ALA A 131 9.44 -6.35 9.68
C ALA A 131 8.25 -7.11 10.28
N ARG A 132 8.43 -7.64 11.49
CA ARG A 132 7.37 -8.36 12.21
C ARG A 132 6.19 -7.45 12.51
N ARG A 133 6.47 -6.23 12.98
CA ARG A 133 5.44 -5.24 13.31
C ARG A 133 4.51 -4.95 12.13
N TRP A 134 5.04 -4.87 10.90
CA TRP A 134 4.20 -4.65 9.72
C TRP A 134 3.28 -5.82 9.40
N ILE A 135 3.75 -7.05 9.56
CA ILE A 135 2.88 -8.23 9.39
C ILE A 135 1.82 -8.29 10.48
N GLU A 136 2.18 -8.01 11.73
CA GLU A 136 1.23 -7.96 12.86
C GLU A 136 0.18 -6.85 12.69
N SER A 137 0.56 -5.73 12.05
CA SER A 137 -0.36 -4.59 11.84
C SER A 137 -1.55 -4.90 10.94
N ILE A 138 -1.48 -5.96 10.13
CA ILE A 138 -2.56 -6.38 9.22
C ILE A 138 -3.31 -7.62 9.71
N ASP A 139 -3.04 -8.11 10.93
CA ASP A 139 -3.62 -9.36 11.45
C ASP A 139 -5.14 -9.32 11.54
N ALA A 140 -5.72 -8.15 11.89
CA ALA A 140 -7.17 -7.96 11.92
C ALA A 140 -7.86 -8.22 10.56
N VAL A 141 -7.15 -8.02 9.46
CA VAL A 141 -7.66 -8.17 8.09
C VAL A 141 -7.25 -9.52 7.49
N LEU A 142 -5.98 -9.91 7.68
CA LEU A 142 -5.32 -10.98 6.95
C LEU A 142 -4.66 -12.02 7.86
N GLY A 143 -4.98 -12.04 9.16
CA GLY A 143 -4.37 -12.93 10.15
C GLY A 143 -4.60 -14.42 9.92
N THR A 144 -5.53 -14.80 9.02
CA THR A 144 -5.73 -16.19 8.60
C THR A 144 -5.10 -16.54 7.26
N ASP A 145 -4.61 -15.53 6.51
CA ASP A 145 -4.00 -15.72 5.19
C ASP A 145 -2.73 -16.59 5.28
N ARG A 146 -2.64 -17.57 4.39
CA ARG A 146 -1.58 -18.59 4.43
C ARG A 146 -0.20 -18.01 4.13
N GLU A 147 -0.14 -17.05 3.24
CA GLU A 147 1.10 -16.41 2.79
C GLU A 147 1.60 -15.45 3.87
N VAL A 148 0.72 -14.62 4.43
CA VAL A 148 1.03 -13.75 5.57
C VAL A 148 1.59 -14.56 6.74
N LYS A 149 0.96 -15.70 7.08
CA LYS A 149 1.49 -16.61 8.11
C LYS A 149 2.84 -17.23 7.74
N ALA A 150 3.09 -17.50 6.46
CA ALA A 150 4.36 -18.07 6.03
C ALA A 150 5.50 -17.06 6.17
N VAL A 151 5.28 -15.80 5.75
CA VAL A 151 6.22 -14.68 5.91
C VAL A 151 6.47 -14.39 7.39
N MET A 152 5.42 -14.37 8.21
CA MET A 152 5.57 -14.19 9.67
C MET A 152 6.51 -15.23 10.30
N ARG A 153 6.40 -16.49 9.87
CA ARG A 153 7.28 -17.58 10.33
C ARG A 153 8.71 -17.42 9.82
N SER A 154 8.91 -16.97 8.58
CA SER A 154 10.26 -16.81 8.02
C SER A 154 11.03 -15.67 8.67
N ILE A 155 10.36 -14.60 9.09
CA ILE A 155 10.98 -13.47 9.82
C ILE A 155 11.41 -13.87 11.24
N GLY A 156 10.67 -14.77 11.89
CA GLY A 156 10.88 -15.20 13.27
C GLY A 156 11.93 -16.30 13.47
N GLY A 157 12.48 -16.88 12.39
CA GLY A 157 13.52 -17.90 12.41
C GLY A 157 14.96 -17.37 12.48
#